data_AF-A0A2R4X2X1-F1
#
_entry.id   AF-A0A2R4X2X1-F1
#
_cell.length_a   1.000
_cell.length_b   1.000
_cell.length_c   1.000
_cell.angle_alpha   90.00
_cell.angle_beta   90.00
_cell.angle_gamma   90.00
#
_symmetry.space_group_name_H-M   'P 1'
#
loop_
_entity.id
_entity.type
_entity.pdbx_description
1 polymer ?
#
loop_
_entity_poly.entity_id
_entity_poly.type
_entity_poly.pdbx_seq_one_letter_code
_entity_poly.pdbx_strand_id
1 'polypeptide(L)'
;MLSDLRRLAADWPADQLFVIALCVVALLFAAVAAPHPNPSDAREPTGPGENATQTAPSPEETGETADPSEGTDGGETRPVEDGDPGGELLAPTCSIVVPARVVPGDRMAVVVRSPRGPVAGAEVFVNDRSIGVTDDSGTVATRVPYERRLTVAADLPSDAACQPPETVTVERAGIGVVAAQTATTATPENGTDRIERTVTVRGTLVVSVTGDLYPGSVVTVRAAIGSRPVPNATVTLDGDRTGRTDSSGRARVRLPESGETVQITVERGDFAGTREIDIAHLRASLSADRLLATPGDPATIRVTAGDDPVPDATVELRGADVARSDADGTAAVTLPGDPFATYRVSGADQTTRVAVWPTYLLTAILGVIPVVAGIGVLALVGLAVAWGRSGAPDAISTVETPPPTPDLAPVEHPDLTRERLRERYRAFARRIAPREWATTPPGAIARRAIEAGEPADAVATLTAVFREIEYGDRPLDADRADRAAEALDRLEEP
;
A
#
# COMPACT_ATOMS: atom_id res chain seq x y z
N MET A 1 -24.19 13.25 38.86
CA MET A 1 -23.57 12.13 39.61
C MET A 1 -22.04 12.08 39.46
N LEU A 2 -21.47 12.38 38.27
CA LEU A 2 -20.01 12.54 38.08
C LEU A 2 -19.46 13.92 38.49
N SER A 3 -20.34 14.91 38.74
CA SER A 3 -19.98 16.26 39.19
C SER A 3 -19.72 16.37 40.69
N ASP A 4 -20.33 15.49 41.52
CA ASP A 4 -20.11 15.48 42.97
C ASP A 4 -18.81 14.75 43.37
N LEU A 5 -18.35 13.80 42.56
CA LEU A 5 -17.09 13.09 42.81
C LEU A 5 -15.85 13.98 42.65
N ARG A 6 -15.95 15.09 41.91
CA ARG A 6 -14.84 16.05 41.74
C ARG A 6 -14.65 17.00 42.91
N ARG A 7 -15.67 17.24 43.72
CA ARG A 7 -15.55 18.08 44.93
C ARG A 7 -15.05 17.29 46.14
N LEU A 8 -15.19 15.97 46.14
CA LEU A 8 -14.73 15.11 47.24
C LEU A 8 -13.25 14.71 47.15
N ALA A 9 -12.59 14.92 46.00
CA ALA A 9 -11.18 14.57 45.78
C ALA A 9 -10.20 15.73 46.03
N ALA A 10 -10.69 16.94 46.34
CA ALA A 10 -9.85 18.14 46.49
C ALA A 10 -9.24 18.31 47.89
N ASP A 11 -9.77 17.62 48.91
CA ASP A 11 -9.32 17.74 50.31
C ASP A 11 -8.58 16.49 50.83
N TRP A 12 -8.19 15.56 49.97
CA TRP A 12 -7.48 14.36 50.41
C TRP A 12 -5.98 14.65 50.57
N PRO A 13 -5.40 14.45 51.76
CA PRO A 13 -3.95 14.63 51.95
C PRO A 13 -3.19 13.67 51.05
N ALA A 14 -2.09 14.14 50.44
CA ALA A 14 -1.31 13.44 49.42
C ALA A 14 -0.92 11.99 49.78
N ASP A 15 -0.84 11.69 51.09
CA ASP A 15 -0.54 10.35 51.61
C ASP A 15 -1.63 9.31 51.29
N GLN A 16 -2.90 9.71 51.13
CA GLN A 16 -3.98 8.79 50.79
C GLN A 16 -4.08 8.50 49.28
N LEU A 17 -3.66 9.43 48.42
CA LEU A 17 -3.58 9.19 46.97
C LEU A 17 -2.48 8.17 46.64
N PHE A 18 -1.39 8.15 47.42
CA PHE A 18 -0.34 7.15 47.28
C PHE A 18 -0.84 5.74 47.67
N VAL A 19 -1.63 5.63 48.75
CA VAL A 19 -2.26 4.35 49.16
C VAL A 19 -3.29 3.89 48.13
N ILE A 20 -4.07 4.80 47.54
CA ILE A 20 -5.03 4.45 46.48
C ILE A 20 -4.31 4.02 45.20
N ALA A 21 -3.24 4.71 44.79
CA ALA A 21 -2.42 4.30 43.65
C ALA A 21 -1.77 2.93 43.88
N LEU A 22 -1.26 2.69 45.10
CA LEU A 22 -0.69 1.40 45.49
C LEU A 22 -1.75 0.28 45.51
N CYS A 23 -2.98 0.57 45.96
CA CYS A 23 -4.12 -0.36 45.88
C CYS A 23 -4.56 -0.64 44.44
N VAL A 24 -4.53 0.35 43.54
CA VAL A 24 -4.86 0.16 42.12
C VAL A 24 -3.79 -0.68 41.43
N VAL A 25 -2.51 -0.45 41.73
CA VAL A 25 -1.40 -1.29 41.24
C VAL A 25 -1.48 -2.71 41.80
N ALA A 26 -1.81 -2.89 43.08
CA ALA A 26 -2.01 -4.20 43.69
C ALA A 26 -3.22 -4.95 43.10
N LEU A 27 -4.32 -4.25 42.78
CA LEU A 27 -5.48 -4.84 42.11
C LEU A 27 -5.19 -5.20 40.65
N LEU A 28 -4.39 -4.41 39.93
CA LEU A 28 -3.90 -4.75 38.60
C LEU A 28 -2.98 -5.98 38.62
N PHE A 29 -2.13 -6.11 39.62
CA PHE A 29 -1.27 -7.30 39.81
C PHE A 29 -2.09 -8.54 40.17
N ALA A 30 -3.12 -8.40 41.01
CA ALA A 30 -4.03 -9.49 41.36
C ALA A 30 -4.90 -9.95 40.18
N ALA A 31 -5.27 -9.05 39.28
CA ALA A 31 -6.02 -9.38 38.05
C ALA A 31 -5.18 -10.17 37.02
N VAL A 32 -3.85 -10.00 37.04
CA VAL A 32 -2.91 -10.75 36.19
C VAL A 32 -2.49 -12.09 36.81
N ALA A 33 -2.56 -12.21 38.14
CA ALA A 33 -2.20 -13.43 38.88
C ALA A 33 -3.39 -14.39 39.12
N ALA A 34 -4.62 -14.00 38.77
CA ALA A 34 -5.77 -14.88 38.87
C ALA A 34 -5.74 -15.93 37.72
N PRO A 35 -5.78 -17.24 38.00
CA PRO A 35 -5.84 -18.25 36.96
C PRO A 35 -7.16 -18.11 36.19
N HIS A 36 -7.07 -17.89 34.88
CA HIS A 36 -8.23 -17.88 34.00
C HIS A 36 -8.94 -19.24 34.08
N PRO A 37 -10.28 -19.30 34.28
CA PRO A 37 -11.00 -20.55 34.15
C PRO A 37 -10.92 -21.02 32.70
N ASN A 38 -10.37 -22.22 32.48
CA ASN A 38 -10.36 -22.89 31.19
C ASN A 38 -11.78 -23.01 30.65
N PRO A 39 -12.09 -22.53 29.43
CA PRO A 39 -13.30 -22.89 28.73
C PRO A 39 -13.12 -24.30 28.15
N SER A 40 -13.12 -25.31 29.02
CA SER A 40 -13.06 -26.73 28.65
C SER A 40 -13.84 -27.58 29.65
N ASP A 41 -15.05 -27.15 29.97
CA ASP A 41 -16.01 -27.97 30.71
C ASP A 41 -17.42 -27.69 30.18
N ALA A 42 -17.61 -27.93 28.88
CA ALA A 42 -18.92 -28.19 28.31
C ALA A 42 -19.00 -29.70 28.06
N ARG A 43 -19.53 -30.41 29.06
CA ARG A 43 -19.93 -31.82 28.95
C ARG A 43 -21.03 -31.97 27.89
N GLU A 44 -20.83 -32.95 27.01
CA GLU A 44 -21.85 -33.62 26.20
C GLU A 44 -23.01 -34.18 27.04
N PRO A 45 -24.14 -34.52 26.41
CA PRO A 45 -24.93 -35.68 26.77
C PRO A 45 -24.74 -36.84 25.75
N THR A 46 -24.12 -37.93 26.21
CA THR A 46 -24.38 -39.37 25.95
C THR A 46 -25.25 -39.74 24.73
N GLY A 47 -24.81 -40.52 23.72
CA GLY A 47 -24.29 -41.91 23.64
C GLY A 47 -25.11 -42.70 22.58
N PRO A 48 -24.91 -44.01 22.24
CA PRO A 48 -23.80 -44.94 22.52
C PRO A 48 -23.29 -45.76 21.29
N GLY A 49 -22.13 -46.44 21.43
CA GLY A 49 -21.69 -47.61 20.62
C GLY A 49 -21.11 -47.25 19.24
N GLU A 50 -20.03 -47.85 18.73
CA GLU A 50 -19.52 -49.22 18.88
C GLU A 50 -18.02 -49.31 18.54
N ASN A 51 -17.46 -50.48 18.83
CA ASN A 51 -16.06 -50.88 18.92
C ASN A 51 -15.45 -51.23 17.54
N ALA A 52 -14.15 -50.93 17.32
CA ALA A 52 -13.15 -51.82 16.67
C ALA A 52 -12.01 -51.07 15.95
N THR A 53 -10.81 -51.12 16.55
CA THR A 53 -9.65 -51.89 16.04
C THR A 53 -9.11 -51.67 14.61
N GLN A 54 -7.81 -51.34 14.59
CA GLN A 54 -6.75 -51.75 13.63
C GLN A 54 -6.42 -50.91 12.39
N THR A 55 -5.15 -50.47 12.38
CA THR A 55 -4.13 -50.77 11.36
C THR A 55 -4.16 -49.99 10.05
N ALA A 56 -3.10 -49.20 9.84
CA ALA A 56 -2.61 -48.75 8.54
C ALA A 56 -2.27 -49.95 7.64
N PRO A 57 -2.36 -49.85 6.30
CA PRO A 57 -1.21 -49.32 5.57
C PRO A 57 -1.55 -48.56 4.26
N SER A 58 -0.48 -48.02 3.68
CA SER A 58 -0.27 -47.57 2.29
C SER A 58 -0.93 -48.47 1.21
N PRO A 59 -1.08 -47.99 -0.03
CA PRO A 59 -0.10 -48.44 -1.02
C PRO A 59 0.34 -47.42 -2.08
N GLU A 60 1.52 -47.73 -2.61
CA GLU A 60 2.12 -47.25 -3.85
C GLU A 60 1.46 -47.84 -5.12
N GLU A 61 1.74 -47.13 -6.22
CA GLU A 61 2.10 -47.62 -7.57
C GLU A 61 1.07 -47.95 -8.66
N THR A 62 1.42 -47.41 -9.85
CA THR A 62 1.18 -47.89 -11.23
C THR A 62 -0.26 -47.86 -11.75
N GLY A 63 -0.56 -47.47 -12.98
CA GLY A 63 0.22 -47.38 -14.20
C GLY A 63 -0.65 -47.93 -15.34
N GLU A 64 -0.55 -47.28 -16.49
CA GLU A 64 -0.84 -47.81 -17.83
C GLU A 64 -2.22 -47.61 -18.50
N THR A 65 -2.07 -47.14 -19.73
CA THR A 65 -2.93 -46.89 -20.86
C THR A 65 -3.69 -48.12 -21.38
N ALA A 66 -4.93 -47.94 -21.86
CA ALA A 66 -5.47 -48.64 -23.03
C ALA A 66 -6.81 -48.04 -23.52
N ASP A 67 -6.79 -47.50 -24.73
CA ASP A 67 -7.81 -47.70 -25.78
C ASP A 67 -7.21 -48.83 -26.68
N PRO A 68 -7.93 -49.67 -27.48
CA PRO A 68 -9.21 -49.34 -28.15
C PRO A 68 -10.24 -50.47 -28.38
N SER A 69 -11.39 -50.04 -28.92
CA SER A 69 -12.22 -50.65 -29.98
C SER A 69 -13.42 -51.57 -29.71
N GLU A 70 -14.52 -51.15 -30.37
CA GLU A 70 -15.59 -51.88 -31.07
C GLU A 70 -16.82 -52.45 -30.34
N GLY A 71 -18.01 -52.08 -30.84
CA GLY A 71 -19.27 -52.80 -30.60
C GLY A 71 -20.57 -51.98 -30.74
N THR A 72 -21.06 -51.84 -31.96
CA THR A 72 -22.34 -51.26 -32.43
C THR A 72 -23.62 -51.89 -31.82
N ASP A 73 -24.63 -51.07 -31.48
CA ASP A 73 -26.05 -51.11 -31.92
C ASP A 73 -26.79 -49.92 -31.27
N GLY A 74 -27.49 -49.02 -31.96
CA GLY A 74 -28.74 -49.26 -32.68
C GLY A 74 -29.92 -48.67 -31.87
N GLY A 75 -30.36 -47.44 -32.16
CA GLY A 75 -31.48 -46.81 -31.45
C GLY A 75 -31.93 -45.47 -32.04
N GLU A 76 -33.05 -45.51 -32.76
CA GLU A 76 -33.73 -44.49 -33.56
C GLU A 76 -33.73 -43.02 -33.08
N THR A 77 -33.31 -42.15 -33.99
CA THR A 77 -33.60 -40.70 -33.99
C THR A 77 -35.03 -40.43 -34.46
N ARG A 78 -35.84 -39.77 -33.64
CA ARG A 78 -37.10 -39.12 -34.06
C ARG A 78 -36.76 -37.76 -34.71
N PRO A 79 -37.30 -37.41 -35.88
CA PRO A 79 -37.15 -36.08 -36.44
C PRO A 79 -38.10 -35.11 -35.73
N VAL A 80 -37.56 -34.01 -35.22
CA VAL A 80 -38.34 -32.82 -34.89
C VAL A 80 -38.09 -31.83 -36.03
N GLU A 81 -39.00 -31.86 -37.00
CA GLU A 81 -39.29 -30.69 -37.83
C GLU A 81 -40.26 -29.81 -37.03
N ASP A 82 -39.80 -28.62 -36.65
CA ASP A 82 -40.65 -27.44 -36.61
C ASP A 82 -39.81 -26.32 -37.23
N GLY A 83 -40.20 -25.95 -38.45
CA GLY A 83 -39.56 -24.92 -39.25
C GLY A 83 -39.86 -23.53 -38.70
N ASP A 84 -38.81 -22.72 -38.63
CA ASP A 84 -38.94 -21.27 -38.73
C ASP A 84 -38.97 -20.91 -40.23
N PRO A 85 -40.09 -20.38 -40.76
CA PRO A 85 -40.20 -20.02 -42.16
C PRO A 85 -39.72 -18.57 -42.35
N GLY A 86 -38.65 -18.39 -43.12
CA GLY A 86 -38.32 -17.08 -43.71
C GLY A 86 -37.05 -16.41 -43.19
N GLY A 87 -35.91 -17.09 -43.25
CA GLY A 87 -34.62 -16.41 -43.34
C GLY A 87 -34.41 -15.92 -44.78
N GLU A 88 -34.71 -14.65 -45.02
CA GLU A 88 -34.43 -13.94 -46.27
C GLU A 88 -33.02 -14.30 -46.77
N LEU A 89 -32.90 -14.86 -47.99
CA LEU A 89 -31.62 -15.07 -48.67
C LEU A 89 -30.96 -13.70 -48.86
N LEU A 90 -30.18 -13.27 -47.87
CA LEU A 90 -29.42 -12.03 -47.93
C LEU A 90 -28.60 -12.06 -49.22
N ALA A 91 -28.85 -11.06 -50.06
CA ALA A 91 -28.27 -10.91 -51.38
C ALA A 91 -26.75 -11.11 -51.36
N PRO A 92 -26.15 -11.58 -52.46
CA PRO A 92 -24.73 -11.87 -52.49
C PRO A 92 -23.97 -10.54 -52.56
N THR A 93 -23.70 -9.94 -51.40
CA THR A 93 -22.95 -8.68 -51.26
C THR A 93 -21.48 -8.96 -51.01
N CYS A 94 -20.62 -8.01 -51.35
CA CYS A 94 -19.21 -8.10 -51.04
C CYS A 94 -18.98 -8.11 -49.52
N SER A 95 -17.97 -8.87 -49.09
CA SER A 95 -17.68 -9.09 -47.66
C SER A 95 -16.19 -8.99 -47.36
N ILE A 96 -15.91 -8.48 -46.15
CA ILE A 96 -14.56 -8.45 -45.57
C ILE A 96 -14.40 -9.66 -44.65
N VAL A 97 -13.39 -10.49 -44.92
CA VAL A 97 -13.00 -11.62 -44.09
C VAL A 97 -11.71 -11.30 -43.36
N VAL A 98 -11.77 -11.40 -42.03
CA VAL A 98 -10.63 -11.21 -41.12
C VAL A 98 -10.60 -12.35 -40.10
N PRO A 99 -9.45 -12.66 -39.48
CA PRO A 99 -9.37 -13.68 -38.45
C PRO A 99 -10.33 -13.43 -37.30
N ALA A 100 -10.97 -14.49 -36.79
CA ALA A 100 -11.90 -14.38 -35.64
C ALA A 100 -11.21 -13.95 -34.34
N ARG A 101 -9.90 -14.22 -34.21
CA ARG A 101 -9.07 -13.82 -33.08
C ARG A 101 -7.95 -12.93 -33.59
N VAL A 102 -7.99 -11.68 -33.15
CA VAL A 102 -7.03 -10.65 -33.52
C VAL A 102 -6.29 -10.22 -32.26
N VAL A 103 -4.96 -10.17 -32.34
CA VAL A 103 -4.08 -9.82 -31.22
C VAL A 103 -3.19 -8.66 -31.65
N PRO A 104 -2.99 -7.62 -30.82
CA PRO A 104 -2.22 -6.43 -31.21
C PRO A 104 -0.81 -6.73 -31.70
N GLY A 105 -0.34 -5.96 -32.69
CA GLY A 105 1.01 -6.06 -33.27
C GLY A 105 1.25 -7.23 -34.22
N ASP A 106 0.34 -8.20 -34.29
CA ASP A 106 0.43 -9.32 -35.23
C ASP A 106 0.28 -8.88 -36.67
N ARG A 107 0.78 -9.70 -37.60
CA ARG A 107 0.37 -9.60 -39.00
C ARG A 107 -0.97 -10.29 -39.17
N MET A 108 -1.90 -9.60 -39.84
CA MET A 108 -3.17 -10.18 -40.28
C MET A 108 -3.35 -9.94 -41.78
N ALA A 109 -4.06 -10.86 -42.42
CA ALA A 109 -4.53 -10.72 -43.78
C ALA A 109 -5.99 -10.26 -43.76
N VAL A 110 -6.28 -9.19 -44.48
CA VAL A 110 -7.65 -8.77 -44.79
C VAL A 110 -7.96 -9.30 -46.18
N VAL A 111 -9.06 -10.04 -46.31
CA VAL A 111 -9.49 -10.60 -47.60
C VAL A 111 -10.84 -10.00 -47.99
N VAL A 112 -10.90 -9.43 -49.18
CA VAL A 112 -12.13 -8.86 -49.76
C VAL A 112 -12.69 -9.85 -50.79
N ARG A 113 -13.94 -10.27 -50.59
CA ARG A 113 -14.60 -11.26 -51.45
C ARG A 113 -15.89 -10.73 -52.01
N SER A 114 -16.12 -11.05 -53.28
CA SER A 114 -17.40 -10.95 -53.96
C SER A 114 -18.01 -12.35 -54.11
N PRO A 115 -19.27 -12.43 -54.55
CA PRO A 115 -19.90 -13.70 -54.91
C PRO A 115 -19.21 -14.43 -56.07
N ARG A 116 -18.49 -13.70 -56.93
CA ARG A 116 -17.80 -14.23 -58.11
C ARG A 116 -16.36 -14.64 -57.83
N GLY A 117 -15.84 -14.35 -56.63
CA GLY A 117 -14.45 -14.63 -56.27
C GLY A 117 -13.77 -13.48 -55.52
N PRO A 118 -12.44 -13.53 -55.34
CA PRO A 118 -11.67 -12.47 -54.69
C PRO A 118 -11.77 -11.14 -55.44
N VAL A 119 -11.71 -10.03 -54.73
CA VAL A 119 -11.73 -8.68 -55.32
C VAL A 119 -10.33 -8.07 -55.28
N ALA A 120 -9.68 -7.97 -56.44
CA ALA A 120 -8.40 -7.30 -56.61
C ALA A 120 -8.58 -5.78 -56.76
N GLY A 121 -7.58 -4.99 -56.37
CA GLY A 121 -7.58 -3.54 -56.54
C GLY A 121 -8.52 -2.75 -55.63
N ALA A 122 -9.08 -3.37 -54.58
CA ALA A 122 -9.86 -2.66 -53.56
C ALA A 122 -8.92 -1.96 -52.57
N GLU A 123 -9.15 -0.67 -52.32
CA GLU A 123 -8.36 0.10 -51.34
C GLU A 123 -8.88 -0.20 -49.93
N VAL A 124 -8.01 -0.68 -49.06
CA VAL A 124 -8.37 -1.12 -47.71
C VAL A 124 -7.87 -0.14 -46.67
N PHE A 125 -8.73 0.13 -45.69
CA PHE A 125 -8.47 1.03 -44.56
C PHE A 125 -8.55 0.28 -43.24
N VAL A 126 -7.70 0.67 -42.30
CA VAL A 126 -7.73 0.26 -40.89
C VAL A 126 -7.84 1.52 -40.03
N ASN A 127 -8.93 1.66 -39.29
CA ASN A 127 -9.24 2.86 -38.49
C ASN A 127 -9.01 4.15 -39.30
N ASP A 128 -9.65 4.23 -40.47
CA ASP A 128 -9.58 5.36 -41.41
C ASP A 128 -8.23 5.59 -42.10
N ARG A 129 -7.21 4.79 -41.80
CA ARG A 129 -5.91 4.85 -42.47
C ARG A 129 -5.83 3.83 -43.59
N SER A 130 -5.60 4.28 -44.82
CA SER A 130 -5.32 3.40 -45.96
C SER A 130 -4.05 2.58 -45.69
N ILE A 131 -4.18 1.25 -45.81
CA ILE A 131 -3.09 0.28 -45.61
C ILE A 131 -2.56 -0.27 -46.94
N GLY A 132 -3.28 -0.07 -48.04
CA GLY A 132 -2.91 -0.52 -49.37
C GLY A 132 -4.10 -1.08 -50.16
N VAL A 133 -3.79 -1.63 -51.33
CA VAL A 133 -4.75 -2.23 -52.27
C VAL A 133 -4.65 -3.75 -52.24
N THR A 134 -5.78 -4.44 -52.44
CA THR A 134 -5.81 -5.91 -52.52
C THR A 134 -5.10 -6.43 -53.78
N ASP A 135 -4.38 -7.54 -53.64
CA ASP A 135 -3.74 -8.25 -54.75
C ASP A 135 -4.74 -9.10 -55.57
N ASP A 136 -4.24 -9.86 -56.55
CA ASP A 136 -5.05 -10.76 -57.40
C ASP A 136 -5.81 -11.84 -56.60
N SER A 137 -5.39 -12.13 -55.36
CA SER A 137 -6.07 -13.05 -54.44
C SER A 137 -7.11 -12.35 -53.56
N GLY A 138 -7.30 -11.04 -53.74
CA GLY A 138 -8.19 -10.20 -52.95
C GLY A 138 -7.67 -9.97 -51.54
N THR A 139 -6.35 -10.09 -51.33
CA THR A 139 -5.73 -10.03 -50.00
C THR A 139 -4.86 -8.81 -49.84
N VAL A 140 -4.84 -8.23 -48.63
CA VAL A 140 -3.85 -7.25 -48.20
C VAL A 140 -3.34 -7.60 -46.81
N ALA A 141 -2.02 -7.58 -46.63
CA ALA A 141 -1.39 -7.87 -45.34
C ALA A 141 -1.12 -6.59 -44.56
N THR A 142 -1.47 -6.57 -43.28
CA THR A 142 -1.24 -5.43 -42.39
C THR A 142 -0.86 -5.87 -40.98
N ARG A 143 -0.51 -4.93 -40.11
CA ARG A 143 -0.34 -5.18 -38.67
C ARG A 143 -1.57 -4.71 -37.90
N VAL A 144 -1.97 -5.51 -36.91
CA VAL A 144 -3.05 -5.16 -35.99
C VAL A 144 -2.61 -3.96 -35.14
N PRO A 145 -3.37 -2.85 -35.11
CA PRO A 145 -3.08 -1.71 -34.25
C PRO A 145 -3.24 -2.07 -32.76
N TYR A 146 -2.68 -1.22 -31.89
CA TYR A 146 -2.82 -1.38 -30.44
C TYR A 146 -4.08 -0.68 -29.91
N GLU A 147 -5.20 -0.89 -30.59
CA GLU A 147 -6.51 -0.33 -30.23
C GLU A 147 -7.49 -1.47 -29.95
N ARG A 148 -8.42 -1.27 -29.01
CA ARG A 148 -9.39 -2.32 -28.61
C ARG A 148 -10.43 -2.59 -29.69
N ARG A 149 -10.66 -1.61 -30.56
CA ARG A 149 -11.60 -1.66 -31.67
C ARG A 149 -10.83 -1.49 -32.97
N LEU A 150 -11.06 -2.42 -33.88
CA LEU A 150 -10.46 -2.44 -35.20
C LEU A 150 -11.59 -2.36 -36.23
N THR A 151 -11.69 -1.22 -36.91
CA THR A 151 -12.60 -1.03 -38.04
C THR A 151 -11.81 -1.24 -39.33
N VAL A 152 -12.23 -2.20 -40.13
CA VAL A 152 -11.67 -2.47 -41.46
C VAL A 152 -12.69 -2.05 -42.48
N ALA A 153 -12.29 -1.21 -43.43
CA ALA A 153 -13.13 -0.78 -44.53
C ALA A 153 -12.43 -1.06 -45.87
N ALA A 154 -13.21 -1.24 -46.93
CA ALA A 154 -12.70 -1.41 -48.28
C ALA A 154 -13.54 -0.60 -49.27
N ASP A 155 -12.86 0.24 -50.05
CA ASP A 155 -13.44 0.94 -51.19
C ASP A 155 -13.27 0.04 -52.41
N LEU A 156 -14.39 -0.43 -52.95
CA LEU A 156 -14.41 -1.43 -54.01
C LEU A 156 -14.24 -0.78 -55.38
N PRO A 157 -13.48 -1.40 -56.31
CA PRO A 157 -13.38 -0.89 -57.66
C PRO A 157 -14.71 -1.10 -58.40
N SER A 158 -14.98 -0.28 -59.42
CA SER A 158 -16.27 -0.27 -60.12
C SER A 158 -16.62 -1.57 -60.85
N ASP A 159 -15.63 -2.42 -61.15
CA ASP A 159 -15.78 -3.74 -61.76
C ASP A 159 -15.95 -4.86 -60.71
N ALA A 160 -15.87 -4.53 -59.42
CA ALA A 160 -16.16 -5.49 -58.36
C ALA A 160 -17.61 -5.97 -58.49
N ALA A 161 -17.78 -7.28 -58.50
CA ALA A 161 -19.06 -7.96 -58.67
C ALA A 161 -19.98 -7.86 -57.43
N CYS A 162 -20.13 -6.66 -56.87
CA CYS A 162 -20.77 -6.41 -55.57
C CYS A 162 -22.25 -6.06 -55.67
N GLN A 163 -22.75 -5.77 -56.88
CA GLN A 163 -24.17 -5.61 -57.11
C GLN A 163 -24.92 -6.95 -56.93
N PRO A 164 -26.10 -6.94 -56.29
CA PRO A 164 -27.02 -8.07 -56.43
C PRO A 164 -27.28 -8.29 -57.93
N PRO A 165 -27.47 -9.54 -58.39
CA PRO A 165 -27.88 -9.77 -59.78
C PRO A 165 -29.11 -8.91 -60.05
N GLU A 166 -29.06 -8.08 -61.10
CA GLU A 166 -30.24 -7.34 -61.56
C GLU A 166 -31.40 -8.33 -61.61
N THR A 167 -32.48 -7.95 -60.94
CA THR A 167 -33.73 -8.70 -60.78
C THR A 167 -33.90 -9.70 -61.91
N VAL A 168 -33.77 -10.99 -61.62
CA VAL A 168 -34.28 -12.00 -62.54
C VAL A 168 -35.78 -11.78 -62.56
N THR A 169 -36.29 -11.14 -63.62
CA THR A 169 -37.71 -11.05 -63.89
C THR A 169 -38.21 -12.47 -64.12
N VAL A 170 -38.64 -13.13 -63.05
CA VAL A 170 -39.40 -14.37 -63.18
C VAL A 170 -40.74 -13.95 -63.76
N GLU A 171 -40.90 -14.15 -65.06
CA GLU A 171 -42.16 -13.93 -65.77
C GLU A 171 -43.17 -14.97 -65.27
N ARG A 172 -43.76 -14.69 -64.11
CA ARG A 172 -44.78 -15.54 -63.50
C ARG A 172 -46.07 -15.29 -64.27
N ALA A 173 -46.37 -16.16 -65.21
CA ALA A 173 -47.67 -16.24 -65.85
C ALA A 173 -48.76 -16.37 -64.77
N GLY A 174 -49.49 -15.27 -64.55
CA GLY A 174 -50.78 -15.18 -63.85
C GLY A 174 -50.81 -15.67 -62.41
N ILE A 175 -50.86 -14.73 -61.46
CA ILE A 175 -51.79 -14.66 -60.31
C ILE A 175 -51.48 -13.34 -59.59
N GLY A 176 -52.50 -12.49 -59.45
CA GLY A 176 -52.34 -11.14 -58.89
C GLY A 176 -51.96 -11.15 -57.42
N VAL A 177 -50.99 -10.32 -57.05
CA VAL A 177 -50.80 -9.84 -55.68
C VAL A 177 -50.43 -8.36 -55.73
N VAL A 178 -51.24 -7.59 -55.01
CA VAL A 178 -51.09 -6.16 -54.71
C VAL A 178 -50.07 -6.02 -53.57
N ALA A 179 -49.07 -5.15 -53.75
CA ALA A 179 -48.59 -4.16 -52.79
C ALA A 179 -47.20 -3.65 -53.24
N ALA A 180 -47.22 -2.51 -53.91
CA ALA A 180 -46.04 -1.66 -54.01
C ALA A 180 -45.73 -1.13 -52.61
N GLN A 181 -44.74 -1.71 -51.95
CA GLN A 181 -44.05 -1.04 -50.85
C GLN A 181 -42.94 -0.22 -51.48
N THR A 182 -43.09 1.09 -51.42
CA THR A 182 -42.00 2.06 -51.59
C THR A 182 -40.89 1.70 -50.61
N ALA A 183 -39.88 0.97 -51.10
CA ALA A 183 -38.58 0.94 -50.46
C ALA A 183 -38.01 2.35 -50.62
N THR A 184 -37.82 3.05 -49.51
CA THR A 184 -37.03 4.27 -49.46
C THR A 184 -35.63 3.91 -49.92
N THR A 185 -35.33 4.21 -51.18
CA THR A 185 -33.97 4.16 -51.72
C THR A 185 -33.17 5.17 -50.92
N ALA A 186 -32.32 4.68 -50.01
CA ALA A 186 -31.27 5.50 -49.45
C ALA A 186 -30.39 5.93 -50.63
N THR A 187 -30.46 7.21 -50.95
CA THR A 187 -29.58 7.85 -51.93
C THR A 187 -28.13 7.62 -51.51
N PRO A 188 -27.28 7.03 -52.35
CA PRO A 188 -25.86 6.92 -52.04
C PRO A 188 -25.25 8.33 -52.05
N GLU A 189 -25.00 8.88 -50.86
CA GLU A 189 -24.14 10.06 -50.73
C GLU A 189 -22.71 9.63 -51.10
N ASN A 190 -22.24 10.05 -52.27
CA ASN A 190 -20.87 9.86 -52.80
C ASN A 190 -20.41 8.40 -53.06
N GLY A 191 -20.96 7.78 -54.11
CA GLY A 191 -20.19 7.22 -55.23
C GLY A 191 -18.96 6.32 -54.99
N THR A 192 -18.82 5.66 -53.84
CA THR A 192 -17.86 4.59 -53.61
C THR A 192 -18.61 3.43 -52.99
N ASP A 193 -18.52 2.24 -53.60
CA ASP A 193 -19.11 1.03 -53.05
C ASP A 193 -18.21 0.60 -51.88
N ARG A 194 -18.45 1.20 -50.71
CA ARG A 194 -17.63 1.02 -49.50
C ARG A 194 -18.30 0.03 -48.57
N ILE A 195 -17.55 -0.98 -48.15
CA ILE A 195 -17.99 -1.96 -47.15
C ILE A 195 -17.12 -1.87 -45.90
N GLU A 196 -17.70 -2.11 -44.74
CA GLU A 196 -17.01 -1.99 -43.45
C GLU A 196 -17.29 -3.17 -42.52
N ARG A 197 -16.32 -3.48 -41.67
CA ARG A 197 -16.41 -4.52 -40.65
C ARG A 197 -15.61 -4.14 -39.41
N THR A 198 -16.28 -4.19 -38.26
CA THR A 198 -15.65 -3.91 -36.96
C THR A 198 -15.39 -5.19 -36.19
N VAL A 199 -14.19 -5.31 -35.61
CA VAL A 199 -13.76 -6.45 -34.80
C VAL A 199 -13.11 -5.96 -33.49
N THR A 200 -13.36 -6.68 -32.40
CA THR A 200 -12.71 -6.40 -31.12
C THR A 200 -11.35 -7.07 -31.04
N VAL A 201 -10.35 -6.30 -30.66
CA VAL A 201 -8.99 -6.78 -30.42
C VAL A 201 -8.85 -7.20 -28.96
N ARG A 202 -8.53 -8.47 -28.73
CA ARG A 202 -8.40 -9.04 -27.38
C ARG A 202 -6.94 -9.11 -26.97
N GLY A 203 -6.69 -8.92 -25.68
CA GLY A 203 -5.36 -8.99 -25.10
C GLY A 203 -5.28 -8.33 -23.73
N THR A 204 -4.34 -8.81 -22.92
CA THR A 204 -3.96 -8.20 -21.64
C THR A 204 -2.48 -7.91 -21.72
N LEU A 205 -2.09 -6.67 -21.41
CA LEU A 205 -0.68 -6.28 -21.36
C LEU A 205 -0.14 -6.71 -19.99
N VAL A 206 0.81 -7.64 -20.02
CA VAL A 206 1.52 -8.14 -18.85
C VAL A 206 2.88 -7.46 -18.77
N VAL A 207 3.20 -6.95 -17.59
CA VAL A 207 4.48 -6.32 -17.27
C VAL A 207 5.25 -7.24 -16.32
N SER A 208 6.44 -7.66 -16.73
CA SER A 208 7.35 -8.43 -15.88
C SER A 208 8.65 -7.65 -15.66
N VAL A 209 9.22 -7.75 -14.48
CA VAL A 209 10.46 -7.05 -14.11
C VAL A 209 11.51 -8.08 -13.74
N THR A 210 12.74 -7.85 -14.19
CA THR A 210 13.88 -8.74 -13.90
C THR A 210 15.11 -7.90 -13.56
N GLY A 211 15.86 -8.36 -12.57
CA GLY A 211 17.01 -7.67 -11.99
C GLY A 211 16.81 -7.46 -10.48
N ASP A 212 17.85 -6.98 -9.82
CA ASP A 212 17.83 -6.74 -8.37
C ASP A 212 16.96 -5.52 -8.05
N LEU A 213 16.08 -5.65 -7.07
CA LEU A 213 15.12 -4.61 -6.69
C LEU A 213 15.66 -3.68 -5.59
N TYR A 214 16.96 -3.39 -5.63
CA TYR A 214 17.60 -2.49 -4.67
C TYR A 214 17.39 -1.01 -5.03
N PRO A 215 17.52 -0.09 -4.06
CA PRO A 215 17.46 1.34 -4.33
C PRO A 215 18.49 1.75 -5.39
N GLY A 216 18.06 2.54 -6.38
CA GLY A 216 18.94 3.04 -7.43
C GLY A 216 19.38 2.03 -8.51
N SER A 217 18.97 0.75 -8.40
CA SER A 217 19.33 -0.30 -9.36
C SER A 217 18.66 -0.09 -10.72
N VAL A 218 19.23 -0.69 -11.77
CA VAL A 218 18.66 -0.67 -13.12
C VAL A 218 18.01 -2.02 -13.41
N VAL A 219 16.69 -2.03 -13.47
CA VAL A 219 15.90 -3.23 -13.78
C VAL A 219 15.49 -3.27 -15.24
N THR A 220 15.25 -4.48 -15.74
CA THR A 220 14.69 -4.68 -17.08
C THR A 220 13.19 -4.95 -16.97
N VAL A 221 12.40 -4.01 -17.50
CA VAL A 221 10.95 -4.15 -17.66
C VAL A 221 10.68 -4.80 -19.01
N ARG A 222 9.85 -5.85 -19.04
CA ARG A 222 9.37 -6.49 -20.26
C ARG A 222 7.85 -6.38 -20.34
N ALA A 223 7.36 -5.90 -21.48
CA ALA A 223 5.94 -5.79 -21.78
C ALA A 223 5.54 -6.77 -22.88
N ALA A 224 4.47 -7.54 -22.63
CA ALA A 224 3.96 -8.52 -23.59
C ALA A 224 2.43 -8.59 -23.57
N ILE A 225 1.83 -8.87 -24.72
CA ILE A 225 0.41 -9.25 -24.83
C ILE A 225 0.36 -10.70 -25.31
N GLY A 226 -0.05 -11.60 -24.41
CA GLY A 226 0.14 -13.04 -24.61
C GLY A 226 1.64 -13.37 -24.70
N SER A 227 2.04 -14.11 -25.73
CA SER A 227 3.45 -14.45 -25.97
C SER A 227 4.24 -13.37 -26.72
N ARG A 228 3.58 -12.29 -27.17
CA ARG A 228 4.18 -11.32 -28.08
C ARG A 228 4.72 -10.08 -27.38
N PRO A 229 5.97 -9.66 -27.69
CA PRO A 229 6.52 -8.45 -27.14
C PRO A 229 5.77 -7.21 -27.67
N VAL A 230 5.64 -6.20 -26.82
CA VAL A 230 5.03 -4.92 -27.19
C VAL A 230 6.12 -3.87 -27.38
N PRO A 231 6.55 -3.57 -28.62
CA PRO A 231 7.54 -2.53 -28.88
C PRO A 231 6.96 -1.13 -28.84
N ASN A 232 7.84 -0.15 -28.58
CA ASN A 232 7.52 1.27 -28.53
C ASN A 232 6.41 1.65 -27.53
N ALA A 233 6.13 0.81 -26.54
CA ALA A 233 5.25 1.12 -25.43
C ALA A 233 5.90 2.19 -24.55
N THR A 234 5.13 3.15 -24.07
CA THR A 234 5.60 4.14 -23.10
C THR A 234 5.72 3.47 -21.74
N VAL A 235 6.86 3.66 -21.07
CA VAL A 235 7.07 3.16 -19.71
C VAL A 235 7.13 4.36 -18.76
N THR A 236 6.34 4.30 -17.70
CA THR A 236 6.30 5.27 -16.61
C THR A 236 6.61 4.60 -15.28
N LEU A 237 7.19 5.35 -14.36
CA LEU A 237 7.51 4.96 -12.99
C LEU A 237 6.85 6.03 -12.09
N ASP A 238 5.87 5.64 -11.28
CA ASP A 238 5.03 6.54 -10.47
C ASP A 238 4.43 7.71 -11.26
N GLY A 239 4.11 7.46 -12.52
CA GLY A 239 3.58 8.47 -13.45
C GLY A 239 4.65 9.23 -14.25
N ASP A 240 5.91 9.23 -13.81
CA ASP A 240 7.00 9.88 -14.52
C ASP A 240 7.51 9.02 -15.68
N ARG A 241 7.59 9.60 -16.88
CA ARG A 241 7.99 8.87 -18.09
C ARG A 241 9.49 8.60 -18.08
N THR A 242 9.86 7.32 -18.04
CA THR A 242 11.26 6.86 -18.01
C THR A 242 11.79 6.46 -19.38
N GLY A 243 10.92 5.98 -20.29
CA GLY A 243 11.38 5.56 -21.61
C GLY A 243 10.33 4.94 -22.52
N ARG A 244 10.81 4.17 -23.50
CA ARG A 244 9.99 3.32 -24.37
C ARG A 244 10.58 1.92 -24.47
N THR A 245 9.73 0.93 -24.67
CA THR A 245 10.18 -0.44 -24.97
C THR A 245 10.80 -0.56 -26.36
N ASP A 246 11.81 -1.40 -26.49
CA ASP A 246 12.49 -1.72 -27.75
C ASP A 246 11.71 -2.74 -28.60
N SER A 247 12.30 -3.20 -29.70
CA SER A 247 11.70 -4.21 -30.60
C SER A 247 11.41 -5.56 -29.94
N SER A 248 12.08 -5.87 -28.83
CA SER A 248 11.88 -7.07 -28.01
C SER A 248 10.90 -6.86 -26.86
N GLY A 249 10.29 -5.67 -26.77
CA GLY A 249 9.34 -5.30 -25.72
C GLY A 249 10.03 -5.02 -24.38
N ARG A 250 11.33 -4.71 -24.37
CA ARG A 250 12.10 -4.46 -23.15
C ARG A 250 12.45 -2.98 -22.98
N ALA A 251 12.51 -2.51 -21.74
CA ALA A 251 13.01 -1.19 -21.38
C ALA A 251 13.87 -1.30 -20.12
N ARG A 252 14.94 -0.50 -20.04
CA ARG A 252 15.74 -0.36 -18.82
C ARG A 252 15.18 0.80 -18.01
N VAL A 253 14.88 0.55 -16.74
CA VAL A 253 14.32 1.54 -15.81
C VAL A 253 15.18 1.57 -14.57
N ARG A 254 15.55 2.77 -14.11
CA ARG A 254 16.27 2.95 -12.86
C ARG A 254 15.28 3.13 -11.73
N LEU A 255 15.36 2.30 -10.70
CA LEU A 255 14.54 2.42 -9.50
C LEU A 255 15.00 3.65 -8.69
N PRO A 256 14.10 4.30 -7.94
CA PRO A 256 14.49 5.43 -7.10
C PRO A 256 15.35 4.95 -5.92
N GLU A 257 16.10 5.87 -5.33
CA GLU A 257 16.95 5.60 -4.18
C GLU A 257 16.17 5.65 -2.85
N SER A 258 14.95 6.20 -2.87
CA SER A 258 14.07 6.35 -1.73
C SER A 258 12.67 5.85 -2.05
N GLY A 259 11.94 5.41 -1.02
CA GLY A 259 10.58 4.87 -1.17
C GLY A 259 10.58 3.35 -1.06
N GLU A 260 9.53 2.78 -0.47
CA GLU A 260 9.43 1.34 -0.24
C GLU A 260 8.76 0.61 -1.41
N THR A 261 7.79 1.25 -2.05
CA THR A 261 7.04 0.67 -3.17
C THR A 261 6.94 1.70 -4.29
N VAL A 262 7.08 1.23 -5.53
CA VAL A 262 6.93 2.03 -6.74
C VAL A 262 6.05 1.31 -7.75
N GLN A 263 5.37 2.06 -8.60
CA GLN A 263 4.49 1.53 -9.62
C GLN A 263 5.08 1.76 -11.01
N ILE A 264 5.33 0.66 -11.73
CA ILE A 264 5.67 0.72 -13.16
C ILE A 264 4.41 0.52 -13.98
N THR A 265 4.13 1.46 -14.86
CA THR A 265 3.03 1.37 -15.83
C THR A 265 3.58 1.37 -17.25
N VAL A 266 3.07 0.48 -18.09
CA VAL A 266 3.45 0.35 -19.49
C VAL A 266 2.22 0.47 -20.37
N GLU A 267 2.28 1.40 -21.32
CA GLU A 267 1.12 1.77 -22.16
C GLU A 267 1.45 1.77 -23.64
N ARG A 268 0.54 1.22 -24.44
CA ARG A 268 0.60 1.23 -25.90
C ARG A 268 -0.82 1.27 -26.47
N GLY A 269 -1.20 2.42 -27.03
CA GLY A 269 -2.57 2.65 -27.50
C GLY A 269 -3.58 2.44 -26.37
N ASP A 270 -4.58 1.61 -26.59
CA ASP A 270 -5.63 1.30 -25.60
C ASP A 270 -5.24 0.19 -24.61
N PHE A 271 -4.00 -0.28 -24.65
CA PHE A 271 -3.50 -1.34 -23.79
C PHE A 271 -2.54 -0.76 -22.75
N ALA A 272 -2.89 -0.94 -21.49
CA ALA A 272 -2.06 -0.60 -20.33
C ALA A 272 -1.87 -1.82 -19.44
N GLY A 273 -0.72 -1.89 -18.78
CA GLY A 273 -0.44 -2.86 -17.74
C GLY A 273 0.40 -2.21 -16.66
N THR A 274 0.13 -2.57 -15.41
CA THR A 274 0.74 -1.96 -14.23
C THR A 274 1.32 -3.03 -13.33
N ARG A 275 2.48 -2.75 -12.74
CA ARG A 275 3.15 -3.62 -11.78
C ARG A 275 3.71 -2.78 -10.64
N GLU A 276 3.28 -3.08 -9.43
CA GLU A 276 3.91 -2.56 -8.21
C GLU A 276 5.20 -3.32 -7.92
N ILE A 277 6.20 -2.65 -7.37
CA ILE A 277 7.52 -3.20 -7.08
C ILE A 277 7.91 -2.72 -5.70
N ASP A 278 8.21 -3.66 -4.82
CA ASP A 278 8.78 -3.37 -3.51
C ASP A 278 10.29 -3.28 -3.63
N ILE A 279 10.83 -2.14 -3.23
CA ILE A 279 12.26 -1.87 -3.22
C ILE A 279 12.85 -2.51 -1.95
N ALA A 280 13.78 -3.43 -2.16
CA ALA A 280 14.42 -4.21 -1.12
C ALA A 280 15.46 -3.37 -0.36
N HIS A 281 14.99 -2.62 0.65
CA HIS A 281 15.87 -1.92 1.57
C HIS A 281 16.50 -2.87 2.59
N LEU A 282 17.77 -2.65 2.90
CA LEU A 282 18.47 -3.38 3.94
C LEU A 282 17.87 -3.06 5.32
N ARG A 283 17.29 -4.06 5.95
CA ARG A 283 16.74 -3.99 7.30
C ARG A 283 17.55 -4.90 8.20
N ALA A 284 17.74 -4.45 9.44
CA ALA A 284 18.37 -5.25 10.46
C ALA A 284 17.61 -5.09 11.78
N SER A 285 17.37 -6.20 12.48
CA SER A 285 16.71 -6.22 13.77
C SER A 285 17.55 -6.97 14.79
N LEU A 286 17.66 -6.42 16.00
CA LEU A 286 18.40 -7.00 17.10
C LEU A 286 17.43 -7.62 18.10
N SER A 287 17.63 -8.90 18.41
CA SER A 287 16.86 -9.63 19.41
C SER A 287 17.80 -10.23 20.44
N ALA A 288 17.52 -10.02 21.73
CA ALA A 288 18.23 -10.71 22.80
C ALA A 288 17.65 -12.12 22.99
N ASP A 289 18.52 -13.07 23.34
CA ASP A 289 18.10 -14.45 23.58
C ASP A 289 17.39 -14.61 24.94
N ARG A 290 17.51 -13.59 25.80
CA ARG A 290 16.91 -13.52 27.13
C ARG A 290 15.79 -12.49 27.17
N LEU A 291 14.74 -12.81 27.94
CA LEU A 291 13.64 -11.88 28.21
C LEU A 291 14.14 -10.58 28.86
N LEU A 292 15.06 -10.70 29.81
CA LEU A 292 15.70 -9.56 30.48
C LEU A 292 17.16 -9.46 30.00
N ALA A 293 17.37 -8.69 28.93
CA ALA A 293 18.68 -8.44 28.35
C ALA A 293 19.61 -7.62 29.26
N THR A 294 20.83 -8.09 29.48
CA THR A 294 21.89 -7.41 30.21
C THR A 294 23.14 -7.24 29.35
N PRO A 295 24.02 -6.27 29.69
CA PRO A 295 25.34 -6.17 29.06
C PRO A 295 26.11 -7.50 29.06
N GLY A 296 26.68 -7.88 27.92
CA GLY A 296 27.41 -9.14 27.77
C GLY A 296 26.56 -10.35 27.42
N ASP A 297 25.23 -10.24 27.42
CA ASP A 297 24.36 -11.33 26.96
C ASP A 297 24.51 -11.56 25.44
N PRO A 298 24.36 -12.82 24.98
CA PRO A 298 24.26 -13.12 23.56
C PRO A 298 22.97 -12.54 22.97
N ALA A 299 23.08 -12.09 21.72
CA ALA A 299 21.97 -11.60 20.93
C ALA A 299 22.18 -11.93 19.47
N THR A 300 21.09 -11.90 18.71
CA THR A 300 21.10 -12.20 17.28
C THR A 300 20.63 -10.97 16.50
N ILE A 301 21.40 -10.60 15.48
CA ILE A 301 20.97 -9.63 14.47
C ILE A 301 20.46 -10.41 13.26
N ARG A 302 19.20 -10.18 12.88
CA ARG A 302 18.65 -10.67 11.61
C ARG A 302 18.75 -9.56 10.56
N VAL A 303 19.29 -9.88 9.39
CA VAL A 303 19.56 -8.97 8.27
C VAL A 303 18.77 -9.44 7.05
N THR A 304 17.93 -8.57 6.51
CA THR A 304 17.11 -8.86 5.32
C THR A 304 17.15 -7.71 4.33
N ALA A 305 16.87 -8.00 3.06
CA ALA A 305 16.59 -6.99 2.04
C ALA A 305 15.24 -7.33 1.41
N GLY A 306 14.20 -6.54 1.75
CA GLY A 306 12.83 -7.01 1.56
C GLY A 306 12.54 -8.22 2.46
N ASP A 307 12.04 -9.30 1.86
CA ASP A 307 11.74 -10.57 2.54
C ASP A 307 12.91 -11.56 2.50
N ASP A 308 13.96 -11.27 1.72
CA ASP A 308 15.07 -12.19 1.51
C ASP A 308 16.17 -12.00 2.58
N PRO A 309 16.72 -13.09 3.14
CA PRO A 309 17.87 -13.02 4.04
C PRO A 309 19.13 -12.57 3.28
N VAL A 310 19.96 -11.77 3.94
CA VAL A 310 21.21 -11.27 3.34
C VAL A 310 22.41 -11.97 3.97
N PRO A 311 23.09 -12.87 3.26
CA PRO A 311 24.32 -13.50 3.75
C PRO A 311 25.53 -12.56 3.67
N ASP A 312 26.56 -12.87 4.45
CA ASP A 312 27.86 -12.18 4.45
C ASP A 312 27.79 -10.66 4.75
N ALA A 313 26.67 -10.17 5.30
CA ALA A 313 26.55 -8.79 5.74
C ALA A 313 27.47 -8.55 6.93
N THR A 314 28.29 -7.50 6.86
CA THR A 314 29.25 -7.17 7.91
C THR A 314 28.56 -6.38 9.02
N VAL A 315 28.69 -6.84 10.25
CA VAL A 315 28.19 -6.17 11.44
C VAL A 315 29.35 -5.54 12.17
N GLU A 316 29.28 -4.22 12.35
CA GLU A 316 30.27 -3.43 13.04
C GLU A 316 29.70 -2.84 14.34
N LEU A 317 30.52 -2.80 15.39
CA LEU A 317 30.26 -2.05 16.60
C LEU A 317 31.40 -1.05 16.81
N ARG A 318 31.07 0.24 16.85
CA ARG A 318 32.06 1.34 16.96
C ARG A 318 33.18 1.26 15.90
N GLY A 319 32.84 0.81 14.69
CA GLY A 319 33.76 0.70 13.56
C GLY A 319 34.69 -0.51 13.57
N ALA A 320 34.49 -1.46 14.50
CA ALA A 320 35.17 -2.75 14.47
C ALA A 320 34.19 -3.84 14.00
N ASP A 321 34.64 -4.69 13.07
CA ASP A 321 33.90 -5.88 12.62
C ASP A 321 33.74 -6.86 13.79
N VAL A 322 32.49 -7.15 14.16
CA VAL A 322 32.17 -8.05 15.27
C VAL A 322 31.53 -9.36 14.82
N ALA A 323 30.82 -9.36 13.69
CA ALA A 323 30.17 -10.55 13.15
C ALA A 323 29.89 -10.41 11.64
N ARG A 324 29.56 -11.53 11.00
CA ARG A 324 28.97 -11.57 9.66
C ARG A 324 27.69 -12.40 9.68
N SER A 325 26.73 -12.06 8.84
CA SER A 325 25.52 -12.86 8.70
C SER A 325 25.80 -14.17 7.95
N ASP A 326 25.14 -15.24 8.39
CA ASP A 326 25.16 -16.53 7.73
C ASP A 326 24.16 -16.61 6.56
N ALA A 327 23.98 -17.81 6.00
CA ALA A 327 23.05 -18.06 4.89
C ALA A 327 21.58 -17.72 5.22
N ASP A 328 21.20 -17.76 6.50
CA ASP A 328 19.85 -17.42 6.97
C ASP A 328 19.73 -15.91 7.30
N GLY A 329 20.77 -15.13 7.00
CA GLY A 329 20.81 -13.70 7.27
C GLY A 329 20.94 -13.39 8.75
N THR A 330 21.47 -14.30 9.58
CA THR A 330 21.61 -14.09 11.02
C THR A 330 23.06 -13.95 11.45
N ALA A 331 23.33 -13.04 12.39
CA ALA A 331 24.65 -12.77 12.94
C ALA A 331 24.60 -12.79 14.46
N ALA A 332 25.37 -13.68 15.08
CA ALA A 332 25.51 -13.74 16.53
C ALA A 332 26.41 -12.59 17.03
N VAL A 333 25.92 -11.81 17.98
CA VAL A 333 26.62 -10.67 18.58
C VAL A 333 26.49 -10.69 20.11
N THR A 334 27.25 -9.84 20.79
CA THR A 334 27.19 -9.68 22.25
C THR A 334 26.72 -8.28 22.59
N LEU A 335 25.70 -8.13 23.44
CA LEU A 335 25.14 -6.83 23.74
C LEU A 335 26.15 -5.91 24.45
N PRO A 336 26.37 -4.67 23.95
CA PRO A 336 27.34 -3.75 24.53
C PRO A 336 26.84 -3.15 25.86
N GLY A 337 27.76 -2.91 26.80
CA GLY A 337 27.40 -2.26 28.06
C GLY A 337 26.96 -0.80 27.96
N ASP A 338 27.18 -0.16 26.81
CA ASP A 338 26.63 1.15 26.50
C ASP A 338 25.27 0.98 25.81
N PRO A 339 24.15 1.35 26.47
CA PRO A 339 22.81 1.16 25.90
C PRO A 339 22.57 2.01 24.65
N PHE A 340 23.31 3.10 24.46
CA PHE A 340 23.17 4.00 23.31
C PHE A 340 24.09 3.63 22.14
N ALA A 341 24.87 2.55 22.27
CA ALA A 341 25.65 2.04 21.15
C ALA A 341 24.73 1.64 19.98
N THR A 342 25.28 1.72 18.78
CA THR A 342 24.61 1.30 17.54
C THR A 342 25.47 0.29 16.82
N TYR A 343 24.84 -0.77 16.33
CA TYR A 343 25.43 -1.64 15.33
C TYR A 343 25.26 -1.01 13.97
N ARG A 344 26.33 -1.00 13.17
CA ARG A 344 26.24 -0.70 11.74
C ARG A 344 26.25 -2.02 10.99
N VAL A 345 25.27 -2.22 10.12
CA VAL A 345 25.16 -3.42 9.30
C VAL A 345 25.32 -3.00 7.85
N SER A 346 26.29 -3.59 7.17
CA SER A 346 26.63 -3.29 5.78
C SER A 346 26.40 -4.54 4.93
N GLY A 347 25.47 -4.45 3.97
CA GLY A 347 25.31 -5.42 2.90
C GLY A 347 26.21 -5.10 1.71
N ALA A 348 25.92 -5.66 0.53
CA ALA A 348 26.70 -5.41 -0.68
C ALA A 348 26.70 -3.92 -1.09
N ASP A 349 25.51 -3.32 -1.16
CA ASP A 349 25.32 -1.96 -1.70
C ASP A 349 24.58 -1.01 -0.73
N GLN A 350 24.26 -1.48 0.47
CA GLN A 350 23.42 -0.76 1.43
C GLN A 350 23.99 -0.85 2.83
N THR A 351 23.74 0.18 3.65
CA THR A 351 24.11 0.19 5.06
C THR A 351 22.95 0.64 5.92
N THR A 352 22.73 -0.02 7.05
CA THR A 352 21.70 0.33 8.03
C THR A 352 22.30 0.37 9.44
N ARG A 353 21.55 0.94 10.39
CA ARG A 353 21.97 1.03 11.80
C ARG A 353 20.90 0.46 12.71
N VAL A 354 21.33 -0.27 13.72
CA VAL A 354 20.45 -0.86 14.73
C VAL A 354 20.82 -0.30 16.09
N ALA A 355 19.85 0.31 16.77
CA ALA A 355 20.04 0.83 18.11
C ALA A 355 19.87 -0.28 19.15
N VAL A 356 20.71 -0.28 20.19
CA VAL A 356 20.70 -1.31 21.23
C VAL A 356 19.70 -1.00 22.36
N TRP A 357 19.47 0.27 22.66
CA TRP A 357 18.63 0.69 23.80
C TRP A 357 17.22 0.05 23.86
N PRO A 358 16.50 -0.24 22.75
CA PRO A 358 15.17 -0.86 22.86
C PRO A 358 15.24 -2.25 23.49
N THR A 359 16.34 -2.98 23.29
CA THR A 359 16.58 -4.30 23.86
C THR A 359 16.73 -4.25 25.39
N TYR A 360 17.20 -3.12 25.93
CA TYR A 360 17.34 -2.90 27.38
C TYR A 360 16.11 -2.29 28.06
N LEU A 361 15.06 -1.95 27.30
CA LEU A 361 13.89 -1.25 27.85
C LEU A 361 13.22 -2.06 28.97
N LEU A 362 13.00 -3.37 28.73
CA LEU A 362 12.32 -4.22 29.70
C LEU A 362 13.15 -4.42 30.97
N THR A 363 14.48 -4.50 30.86
CA THR A 363 15.37 -4.60 32.03
C THR A 363 15.47 -3.30 32.80
N ALA A 364 15.43 -2.16 32.12
CA ALA A 364 15.32 -0.88 32.80
C ALA A 364 14.02 -0.79 33.62
N ILE A 365 12.87 -1.14 33.01
CA ILE A 365 11.55 -1.04 33.65
C ILE A 365 11.36 -2.02 34.80
N LEU A 366 11.71 -3.30 34.62
CA LEU A 366 11.45 -4.33 35.62
C LEU A 366 12.60 -4.53 36.61
N GLY A 367 13.82 -4.15 36.24
CA GLY A 367 15.03 -4.34 37.05
C GLY A 367 15.50 -3.04 37.71
N VAL A 368 15.93 -2.07 36.90
CA VAL A 368 16.69 -0.90 37.42
C VAL A 368 15.79 0.13 38.09
N ILE A 369 14.71 0.55 37.42
CA ILE A 369 13.81 1.60 37.88
C ILE A 369 13.18 1.28 39.26
N PRO A 370 12.60 0.09 39.52
CA PRO A 370 12.00 -0.21 40.82
C PRO A 370 13.04 -0.25 41.95
N VAL A 371 14.26 -0.72 41.66
CA VAL A 371 15.36 -0.75 42.64
C VAL A 371 15.79 0.67 42.99
N VAL A 372 15.99 1.54 42.01
CA VAL A 372 16.37 2.95 42.24
C VAL A 372 15.26 3.70 42.97
N ALA A 373 14.01 3.51 42.56
CA ALA A 373 12.85 4.09 43.24
C ALA A 373 12.75 3.61 44.70
N GLY A 374 12.94 2.31 44.95
CA GLY A 374 12.97 1.74 46.28
C GLY A 374 14.08 2.32 47.17
N ILE A 375 15.29 2.47 46.63
CA ILE A 375 16.40 3.12 47.35
C ILE A 375 16.08 4.59 47.65
N GLY A 376 15.48 5.32 46.71
CA GLY A 376 15.03 6.70 46.92
C GLY A 376 14.01 6.82 48.05
N VAL A 377 13.02 5.93 48.09
CA VAL A 377 12.03 5.87 49.19
C VAL A 377 12.71 5.56 50.52
N LEU A 378 13.62 4.58 50.56
CA LEU A 378 14.36 4.25 51.78
C LEU A 378 15.24 5.40 52.29
N ALA A 379 15.88 6.14 51.38
CA ALA A 379 16.66 7.33 51.73
C ALA A 379 15.79 8.45 52.31
N LEU A 380 14.61 8.69 51.72
CA LEU A 380 13.64 9.67 52.23
C LEU A 380 13.11 9.27 53.61
N VAL A 381 12.80 8.00 53.83
CA VAL A 381 12.38 7.47 55.15
C VAL A 381 13.50 7.60 56.18
N GLY A 382 14.75 7.28 55.81
CA GLY A 382 15.91 7.45 56.68
C GLY A 382 16.14 8.90 57.10
N LEU A 383 15.98 9.85 56.17
CA LEU A 383 16.08 11.28 56.44
C LEU A 383 14.98 11.77 57.40
N ALA A 384 13.73 11.33 57.20
CA ALA A 384 12.62 11.65 58.10
C ALA A 384 12.84 11.11 59.52
N VAL A 385 13.37 9.89 59.65
CA VAL A 385 13.70 9.27 60.95
C VAL A 385 14.89 9.95 61.63
N ALA A 386 15.87 10.43 60.87
CA ALA A 386 17.01 11.18 61.42
C ALA A 386 16.60 12.55 61.96
N TRP A 387 15.70 13.27 61.27
CA TRP A 387 15.12 14.52 61.77
C TRP A 387 14.24 14.32 63.01
N GLY A 388 13.60 13.17 63.16
CA GLY A 388 12.84 12.82 64.37
C GLY A 388 13.69 12.49 65.61
N ARG A 389 15.02 12.33 65.48
CA ARG A 389 15.92 11.92 66.58
C ARG A 389 16.87 13.03 67.06
N SER A 390 16.96 14.15 66.35
CA SER A 390 17.70 15.33 66.81
C SER A 390 16.87 16.07 67.86
N GLY A 391 17.00 15.63 69.11
CA GLY A 391 16.50 16.36 70.27
C GLY A 391 17.05 17.78 70.31
N ALA A 392 16.17 18.71 70.70
CA ALA A 392 16.44 20.12 70.90
C ALA A 392 17.64 20.38 71.82
N PRO A 393 18.45 21.42 71.52
CA PRO A 393 19.08 22.21 72.55
C PRO A 393 18.16 23.40 72.90
N ASP A 394 17.69 23.40 74.15
CA ASP A 394 17.19 24.60 74.83
C ASP A 394 18.31 25.66 74.92
N ALA A 395 18.04 26.88 74.46
CA ALA A 395 18.64 28.09 75.00
C ALA A 395 17.81 29.32 74.62
N ILE A 396 17.41 30.06 75.65
CA ILE A 396 16.54 31.24 75.67
C ILE A 396 17.39 32.52 75.50
N SER A 397 16.75 33.58 74.98
CA SER A 397 17.09 35.03 75.10
C SER A 397 18.30 35.52 74.30
N THR A 398 18.28 36.65 73.58
CA THR A 398 17.69 37.96 73.89
C THR A 398 17.61 38.83 72.60
N VAL A 399 16.63 39.74 72.59
CA VAL A 399 16.42 40.99 71.79
C VAL A 399 17.69 41.65 71.21
N GLU A 400 17.65 42.09 69.93
CA GLU A 400 17.62 43.51 69.49
C GLU A 400 17.76 43.66 67.96
N THR A 401 17.11 44.69 67.41
CA THR A 401 16.70 44.93 66.01
C THR A 401 17.75 45.75 65.18
N PRO A 402 17.48 46.24 63.93
CA PRO A 402 18.20 45.95 62.67
C PRO A 402 19.16 47.09 62.19
N PRO A 403 19.70 47.01 60.95
CA PRO A 403 19.20 47.96 59.93
C PRO A 403 18.96 47.31 58.54
N PRO A 404 18.26 48.02 57.62
CA PRO A 404 17.54 47.42 56.49
C PRO A 404 18.22 47.67 55.14
N THR A 405 18.24 46.69 54.22
CA THR A 405 18.18 46.88 52.74
C THR A 405 18.20 45.52 51.99
N PRO A 406 17.71 45.41 50.75
CA PRO A 406 16.33 45.56 50.30
C PRO A 406 15.76 44.24 49.72
N ASP A 407 14.44 44.13 49.77
CA ASP A 407 13.57 43.62 48.71
C ASP A 407 14.09 42.43 47.87
N LEU A 408 13.84 41.21 48.32
CA LEU A 408 13.68 40.09 47.39
C LEU A 408 12.18 39.96 47.13
N ALA A 409 11.82 40.38 45.93
CA ALA A 409 10.47 40.42 45.40
C ALA A 409 9.70 39.11 45.64
N PRO A 410 8.36 39.16 45.69
CA PRO A 410 7.54 37.95 45.69
C PRO A 410 7.92 37.07 44.50
N VAL A 411 8.05 35.76 44.70
CA VAL A 411 8.11 34.82 43.57
C VAL A 411 6.76 34.91 42.87
N GLU A 412 6.72 35.65 41.76
CA GLU A 412 5.53 35.79 40.92
C GLU A 412 5.08 34.41 40.44
N HIS A 413 3.82 34.07 40.71
CA HIS A 413 3.20 32.93 40.06
C HIS A 413 2.99 33.29 38.59
N PRO A 414 3.32 32.40 37.62
CA PRO A 414 3.09 32.70 36.21
C PRO A 414 1.62 33.01 35.94
N ASP A 415 1.34 34.12 35.28
CA ASP A 415 -0.02 34.55 34.92
C ASP A 415 -0.74 33.54 34.00
N LEU A 416 0.04 32.73 33.26
CA LEU A 416 -0.45 31.71 32.36
C LEU A 416 -0.31 30.30 32.99
N THR A 417 -1.43 29.69 33.36
CA THR A 417 -1.47 28.29 33.84
C THR A 417 -1.50 27.29 32.69
N ARG A 418 -1.16 26.01 32.95
CA ARG A 418 -1.22 24.93 31.94
C ARG A 418 -2.60 24.79 31.32
N GLU A 419 -3.65 24.92 32.12
CA GLU A 419 -5.04 24.86 31.67
C GLU A 419 -5.37 26.02 30.73
N ARG A 420 -4.95 27.24 31.07
CA ARG A 420 -5.15 28.43 30.23
C ARG A 420 -4.35 28.37 28.93
N LEU A 421 -3.12 27.86 28.97
CA LEU A 421 -2.30 27.63 27.77
C LEU A 421 -3.00 26.66 26.81
N ARG A 422 -3.54 25.55 27.31
CA ARG A 422 -4.29 24.57 26.51
C ARG A 422 -5.54 25.17 25.89
N GLU A 423 -6.27 25.99 26.64
CA GLU A 423 -7.47 26.66 26.16
C GLU A 423 -7.15 27.61 25.00
N ARG A 424 -6.16 28.50 25.19
CA ARG A 424 -5.75 29.48 24.18
C ARG A 424 -5.14 28.83 22.95
N TYR A 425 -4.30 27.80 23.11
CA TYR A 425 -3.77 27.04 21.98
C TYR A 425 -4.89 26.38 21.14
N ARG A 426 -5.93 25.83 21.79
CA ARG A 426 -7.08 25.27 21.06
C ARG A 426 -7.92 26.32 20.36
N ALA A 427 -7.99 27.54 20.88
CA ALA A 427 -8.65 28.65 20.19
C ALA A 427 -7.87 29.04 18.93
N PHE A 428 -6.54 29.14 19.03
CA PHE A 428 -5.65 29.35 17.89
C PHE A 428 -5.77 28.23 16.84
N ALA A 429 -5.64 26.97 17.25
CA ALA A 429 -5.74 25.82 16.34
C ALA A 429 -7.09 25.74 15.60
N ARG A 430 -8.20 26.10 16.28
CA ARG A 430 -9.53 26.17 15.67
C ARG A 430 -9.65 27.24 14.60
N ARG A 431 -8.92 28.36 14.74
CA ARG A 431 -8.87 29.44 13.74
C ARG A 431 -8.19 28.97 12.46
N ILE A 432 -7.08 28.22 12.61
CA ILE A 432 -6.24 27.77 11.50
C ILE A 432 -6.81 26.52 10.80
N ALA A 433 -7.43 25.59 11.55
CA ALA A 433 -7.98 24.34 11.01
C ALA A 433 -9.37 24.00 11.59
N PRO A 434 -10.44 24.72 11.18
CA PRO A 434 -11.75 24.67 11.85
C PRO A 434 -12.39 23.28 11.94
N ARG A 435 -12.16 22.41 10.94
CA ARG A 435 -12.77 21.07 10.84
C ARG A 435 -11.87 19.93 11.30
N GLU A 436 -10.56 20.16 11.41
CA GLU A 436 -9.56 19.08 11.54
C GLU A 436 -8.58 19.31 12.70
N TRP A 437 -8.68 20.42 13.44
CA TRP A 437 -7.72 20.79 14.49
C TRP A 437 -7.55 19.72 15.58
N ALA A 438 -8.58 18.91 15.87
CA ALA A 438 -8.54 17.90 16.93
C ALA A 438 -7.70 16.66 16.56
N THR A 439 -7.56 16.36 15.27
CA THR A 439 -6.80 15.20 14.75
C THR A 439 -5.48 15.62 14.10
N THR A 440 -5.23 16.92 13.98
CA THR A 440 -4.03 17.46 13.33
C THR A 440 -2.89 17.64 14.35
N PRO A 441 -1.68 17.12 14.08
CA PRO A 441 -0.53 17.31 14.97
C PRO A 441 -0.19 18.81 15.13
N PRO A 442 0.30 19.25 16.31
CA PRO A 442 0.67 20.65 16.55
C PRO A 442 1.64 21.26 15.53
N GLY A 443 2.60 20.47 15.04
CA GLY A 443 3.54 20.92 14.01
C GLY A 443 2.93 21.09 12.61
N ALA A 444 1.83 20.39 12.33
CA ALA A 444 1.07 20.59 11.09
C ALA A 444 0.17 21.84 11.19
N ILE A 445 -0.41 22.11 12.37
CA ILE A 445 -1.11 23.37 12.66
C ILE A 445 -0.15 24.57 12.51
N ALA A 446 1.07 24.46 13.04
CA ALA A 446 2.10 25.50 12.94
C ALA A 446 2.49 25.84 11.49
N ARG A 447 2.75 24.82 10.66
CA ARG A 447 3.06 25.04 9.24
C ARG A 447 1.92 25.74 8.51
N ARG A 448 0.69 25.30 8.76
CA ARG A 448 -0.51 25.89 8.15
C ARG A 448 -0.73 27.34 8.60
N ALA A 449 -0.41 27.67 9.85
CA ALA A 449 -0.48 29.04 10.36
C ALA A 449 0.54 29.96 9.67
N ILE A 450 1.78 29.49 9.49
CA ILE A 450 2.83 30.25 8.78
C ILE A 450 2.46 30.46 7.30
N GLU A 451 1.93 29.43 6.64
CA GLU A 451 1.40 29.54 5.27
C GLU A 451 0.21 30.51 5.16
N ALA A 452 -0.59 30.62 6.23
CA ALA A 452 -1.69 31.58 6.33
C ALA A 452 -1.25 33.02 6.67
N GLY A 453 0.05 33.26 6.86
CA GLY A 453 0.63 34.58 7.10
C GLY A 453 0.84 34.96 8.57
N GLU A 454 0.67 34.01 9.50
CA GLU A 454 0.93 34.25 10.93
C GLU A 454 2.44 34.45 11.21
N PRO A 455 2.83 35.27 12.20
CA PRO A 455 4.23 35.49 12.57
C PRO A 455 4.97 34.19 12.91
N ALA A 456 5.94 33.81 12.07
CA ALA A 456 6.57 32.50 12.13
C ALA A 456 7.33 32.23 13.44
N ASP A 457 7.90 33.27 14.04
CA ASP A 457 8.59 33.23 15.33
C ASP A 457 7.61 33.00 16.50
N ALA A 458 6.44 33.65 16.48
CA ALA A 458 5.40 33.47 17.48
C ALA A 458 4.79 32.07 17.40
N VAL A 459 4.46 31.60 16.20
CA VAL A 459 3.90 30.26 15.95
C VAL A 459 4.88 29.16 16.37
N ALA A 460 6.17 29.31 16.04
CA ALA A 460 7.20 28.34 16.42
C ALA A 460 7.37 28.27 17.94
N THR A 461 7.40 29.43 18.62
CA THR A 461 7.55 29.53 20.08
C THR A 461 6.36 28.90 20.81
N LEU A 462 5.13 29.26 20.43
CA LEU A 462 3.91 28.71 21.02
C LEU A 462 3.82 27.20 20.82
N THR A 463 4.13 26.71 19.61
CA THR A 463 4.06 25.27 19.29
C THR A 463 5.13 24.47 20.02
N ALA A 464 6.33 25.03 20.21
CA ALA A 464 7.41 24.39 20.97
C ALA A 464 7.04 24.25 22.45
N VAL A 465 6.59 25.33 23.09
CA VAL A 465 6.18 25.31 24.51
C VAL A 465 4.99 24.37 24.72
N PHE A 466 3.99 24.41 23.83
CA PHE A 466 2.85 23.49 23.91
C PHE A 466 3.29 22.02 23.75
N ARG A 467 4.20 21.72 22.82
CA ARG A 467 4.71 20.35 22.63
C ARG A 467 5.51 19.84 23.82
N GLU A 468 6.36 20.68 24.40
CA GLU A 468 7.16 20.33 25.58
C GLU A 468 6.30 20.02 26.81
N ILE A 469 5.14 20.67 26.94
CA ILE A 469 4.22 20.49 28.08
C ILE A 469 3.23 19.35 27.83
N GLU A 470 2.77 19.15 26.60
CA GLU A 470 1.75 18.15 26.27
C GLU A 470 2.34 16.76 25.99
N TYR A 471 3.53 16.72 25.38
CA TYR A 471 4.21 15.48 25.01
C TYR A 471 5.53 15.29 25.75
N GLY A 472 5.95 16.25 26.58
CA GLY A 472 7.11 16.12 27.46
C GLY A 472 6.70 16.13 28.93
N ASP A 473 7.50 15.49 29.78
CA ASP A 473 7.28 15.41 31.23
C ASP A 473 7.74 16.68 31.99
N ARG A 474 7.74 17.85 31.33
CA ARG A 474 8.22 19.09 31.95
C ARG A 474 7.06 19.94 32.47
N PRO A 475 7.11 20.40 33.74
CA PRO A 475 6.14 21.36 34.24
C PRO A 475 6.31 22.72 33.55
N LEU A 476 5.22 23.50 33.49
CA LEU A 476 5.25 24.88 33.02
C LEU A 476 5.89 25.75 34.12
N ASP A 477 7.10 26.25 33.86
CA ASP A 477 7.79 27.24 34.70
C ASP A 477 7.52 28.67 34.20
N ALA A 478 7.91 29.67 35.00
CA ALA A 478 7.65 31.09 34.73
C ALA A 478 8.18 31.52 33.35
N ASP A 479 9.45 31.21 33.05
CA ASP A 479 10.08 31.55 31.77
C ASP A 479 9.39 30.92 30.54
N ARG A 480 8.74 29.75 30.68
CA ARG A 480 7.94 29.15 29.60
C ARG A 480 6.56 29.76 29.50
N ALA A 481 5.95 30.11 30.64
CA ALA A 481 4.66 30.77 30.68
C ALA A 481 4.71 32.14 30.02
N ASP A 482 5.76 32.93 30.31
CA ASP A 482 5.94 34.27 29.76
C ASP A 482 6.19 34.23 28.26
N ARG A 483 7.08 33.33 27.79
CA ARG A 483 7.32 33.15 26.34
C ARG A 483 6.09 32.68 25.58
N ALA A 484 5.26 31.83 26.19
CA ALA A 484 4.01 31.38 25.58
C ALA A 484 2.93 32.47 25.59
N ALA A 485 2.88 33.29 26.66
CA ALA A 485 1.99 34.44 26.76
C ALA A 485 2.32 35.47 25.67
N GLU A 486 3.59 35.86 25.56
CA GLU A 486 4.07 36.83 24.56
C GLU A 486 3.81 36.35 23.13
N ALA A 487 4.03 35.05 22.87
CA ALA A 487 3.73 34.46 21.57
C ALA A 487 2.22 34.44 21.27
N LEU A 488 1.37 34.22 22.28
CA LEU A 488 -0.09 34.27 22.12
C LEU A 488 -0.57 35.69 21.86
N ASP A 489 -0.06 36.68 22.58
CA ASP A 489 -0.44 38.08 22.40
C ASP A 489 -0.10 38.55 20.98
N ARG A 490 1.07 38.16 20.44
CA ARG A 490 1.45 38.44 19.04
C ARG A 490 0.60 37.73 17.98
N LEU A 491 -0.12 36.67 18.34
CA LEU A 491 -1.05 35.94 17.47
C LEU A 491 -2.51 36.39 17.65
N GLU A 492 -2.76 37.26 18.62
CA GLU A 492 -4.06 37.86 18.95
C GLU A 492 -4.14 39.34 18.55
N GLU A 493 -2.99 39.99 18.30
CA GLU A 493 -2.93 41.31 17.66
C GLU A 493 -3.33 41.23 16.16
N PRO A 494 -4.28 42.07 15.70
CA PRO A 494 -4.85 41.99 14.35
C PRO A 494 -3.97 42.56 13.22
#